data_AF-A0A7M7PGT5-F1
#
_entry.id   AF-A0A7M7PGT5-F1
#
_cell.length_a   1.000
_cell.length_b   1.000
_cell.length_c   1.000
_cell.angle_alpha   90.00
_cell.angle_beta   90.00
_cell.angle_gamma   90.00
#
_symmetry.space_group_name_H-M   'P 1'
#
loop_
_entity.id
_entity.type
_entity.pdbx_description
1 polymer ?
#
loop_
_entity_poly.entity_id
_entity_poly.type
_entity_poly.pdbx_seq_one_letter_code
_entity_poly.pdbx_strand_id
1 'polypeptide(L)'
;SFRQIALADLVILNKTDLVSTQELTEVRSTIKHINSIARLQETQRARIDLNLILDLHAYDVQGEISGYQLLEKKGLNSDPSTKGHLDPGVTTVTFQVKGSVQSSKLEDFLQGLLWDKSLSNREGKPMDVMRLKVSKLFL
;
A
#
# COMPACT_ATOMS: atom_id res chain seq x y z
N SER A 1 5.33 7.66 -12.63
CA SER A 1 5.22 6.19 -12.49
C SER A 1 4.85 5.77 -11.06
N PHE A 2 5.55 6.20 -10.00
CA PHE A 2 5.26 5.81 -8.60
C PHE A 2 3.83 6.01 -8.12
N ARG A 3 3.18 7.13 -8.52
CA ARG A 3 1.77 7.40 -8.22
C ARG A 3 0.84 6.28 -8.68
N GLN A 4 1.14 5.60 -9.79
CA GLN A 4 0.33 4.47 -10.27
C GLN A 4 0.45 3.27 -9.33
N ILE A 5 1.67 2.96 -8.86
CA ILE A 5 1.90 1.88 -7.89
C ILE A 5 1.20 2.19 -6.56
N ALA A 6 1.30 3.42 -6.08
CA ALA A 6 0.69 3.87 -4.83
C ALA A 6 -0.84 3.80 -4.82
N LEU A 7 -1.47 4.03 -5.98
CA LEU A 7 -2.93 4.02 -6.10
C LEU A 7 -3.50 2.65 -6.48
N ALA A 8 -2.67 1.73 -6.99
CA ALA A 8 -3.12 0.43 -7.46
C ALA A 8 -3.74 -0.44 -6.35
N ASP A 9 -4.74 -1.24 -6.73
CA ASP A 9 -5.27 -2.34 -5.92
C ASP A 9 -4.56 -3.66 -6.20
N LEU A 10 -4.13 -3.83 -7.46
CA LEU A 10 -3.34 -4.95 -7.94
C LEU A 10 -2.15 -4.40 -8.73
N VAL A 11 -0.95 -4.86 -8.37
CA VAL A 11 0.28 -4.63 -9.11
C VAL A 11 0.67 -5.92 -9.79
N ILE A 12 0.81 -5.89 -11.12
CA ILE A 12 1.29 -7.03 -11.91
C ILE A 12 2.76 -6.80 -12.24
N LEU A 13 3.63 -7.64 -11.67
CA LEU A 13 5.06 -7.62 -11.97
C LEU A 13 5.36 -8.68 -13.04
N ASN A 14 5.53 -8.22 -14.28
CA ASN A 14 5.77 -9.09 -15.42
C ASN A 14 7.27 -9.23 -15.75
N LYS A 15 7.60 -10.22 -16.58
CA LYS A 15 8.96 -10.55 -17.06
C LYS A 15 9.88 -11.05 -15.96
N THR A 16 9.33 -11.73 -14.96
CA THR A 16 10.15 -12.30 -13.87
C THR A 16 11.11 -13.38 -14.36
N ASP A 17 10.91 -13.91 -15.58
CA ASP A 17 11.79 -14.85 -16.27
C ASP A 17 13.10 -14.22 -16.78
N LEU A 18 13.19 -12.89 -16.82
CA LEU A 18 14.35 -12.17 -17.40
C LEU A 18 15.30 -11.58 -16.33
N VAL A 19 15.03 -11.80 -15.05
CA VAL A 19 15.80 -11.23 -13.94
C VAL A 19 16.20 -12.29 -12.95
N SER A 20 17.27 -12.03 -12.20
CA SER A 20 17.70 -12.90 -11.11
C SER A 20 16.73 -12.85 -9.92
N THR A 21 16.79 -13.87 -9.07
CA THR A 21 16.02 -13.92 -7.82
C THR A 21 16.32 -12.74 -6.90
N GLN A 22 17.57 -12.26 -6.91
CA GLN A 22 17.99 -11.11 -6.10
C GLN A 22 17.33 -9.83 -6.59
N GLU A 23 17.46 -9.51 -7.89
CA GLU A 23 16.83 -8.33 -8.49
C GLU A 23 15.31 -8.35 -8.32
N LEU A 24 14.67 -9.52 -8.51
CA LEU A 24 13.24 -9.68 -8.28
C LEU A 24 12.85 -9.38 -6.83
N THR A 25 13.69 -9.76 -5.87
CA THR A 25 13.46 -9.50 -4.44
C THR A 25 13.59 -8.02 -4.12
N GLU A 26 14.57 -7.34 -4.70
CA GLU A 26 14.75 -5.89 -4.57
C GLU A 26 13.53 -5.13 -5.11
N VAL A 27 13.08 -5.45 -6.33
CA VAL A 27 11.88 -4.84 -6.93
C VAL A 27 10.64 -5.09 -6.08
N ARG A 28 10.46 -6.32 -5.58
CA ARG A 28 9.36 -6.68 -4.67
C ARG A 28 9.39 -5.82 -3.40
N SER A 29 10.56 -5.62 -2.83
CA SER A 29 10.75 -4.79 -1.64
C SER A 29 10.37 -3.33 -1.92
N THR A 30 10.83 -2.78 -3.03
CA THR A 30 10.48 -1.41 -3.45
C THR A 30 8.98 -1.22 -3.67
N ILE A 31 8.31 -2.14 -4.37
CA ILE A 31 6.86 -2.08 -4.60
C ILE A 31 6.12 -2.08 -3.26
N LYS A 32 6.50 -2.97 -2.34
CA LYS A 32 5.89 -3.05 -1.00
C LYS A 32 6.14 -1.83 -0.15
N HIS A 33 7.31 -1.19 -0.27
CA HIS A 33 7.60 0.05 0.42
C HIS A 33 6.69 1.18 -0.05
N ILE A 34 6.41 1.25 -1.36
CA ILE A 34 5.51 2.25 -1.95
C ILE A 34 4.05 1.95 -1.59
N ASN A 35 3.61 0.71 -1.79
CA ASN A 35 2.24 0.26 -1.58
C ASN A 35 2.22 -1.14 -0.96
N SER A 36 2.12 -1.19 0.36
CA SER A 36 2.10 -2.44 1.12
C SER A 36 0.72 -3.13 1.11
N ILE A 37 -0.33 -2.41 0.69
CA ILE A 37 -1.72 -2.86 0.72
C ILE A 37 -2.11 -3.57 -0.59
N ALA A 38 -1.55 -3.13 -1.72
CA ALA A 38 -1.85 -3.73 -3.02
C ALA A 38 -1.46 -5.21 -3.09
N ARG A 39 -2.30 -6.00 -3.75
CA ARG A 39 -1.93 -7.38 -4.13
C ARG A 39 -0.81 -7.30 -5.16
N LEU A 40 0.24 -8.08 -5.00
CA LEU A 40 1.34 -8.19 -5.96
C LEU A 40 1.28 -9.55 -6.64
N GLN A 41 1.08 -9.56 -7.95
CA GLN A 41 1.06 -10.78 -8.76
C GLN A 41 2.25 -10.79 -9.72
N GLU A 42 3.11 -11.78 -9.55
CA GLU A 42 4.24 -12.02 -10.45
C GLU A 42 3.78 -12.84 -11.66
N THR A 43 4.28 -12.49 -12.84
CA THR A 43 3.89 -13.10 -14.12
C THR A 43 5.09 -13.23 -15.05
N GLN A 44 5.01 -14.23 -15.93
CA GLN A 44 5.96 -14.44 -17.02
C GLN A 44 5.19 -14.39 -18.33
N ARG A 45 5.73 -13.66 -19.31
CA ARG A 45 5.09 -13.47 -20.63
C ARG A 45 3.62 -13.02 -20.53
N ALA A 46 3.32 -12.17 -19.54
CA ALA A 46 1.99 -11.62 -19.24
C ALA A 46 0.90 -12.67 -18.95
N ARG A 47 1.27 -13.91 -18.58
CA ARG A 47 0.30 -14.94 -18.19
C ARG A 47 -0.23 -14.67 -16.79
N ILE A 48 -1.53 -14.42 -16.68
CA ILE A 48 -2.25 -14.17 -15.43
C ILE A 48 -3.70 -14.62 -15.56
N ASP A 49 -4.28 -15.10 -14.46
CA ASP A 49 -5.72 -15.38 -14.40
C ASP A 49 -6.50 -14.06 -14.45
N LEU A 50 -7.36 -13.90 -15.46
CA LEU A 50 -8.15 -12.69 -15.68
C LEU A 50 -9.16 -12.43 -14.55
N ASN A 51 -9.59 -13.48 -13.84
CA ASN A 51 -10.46 -13.31 -12.68
C ASN A 51 -9.79 -12.48 -11.58
N LEU A 52 -8.45 -12.50 -11.51
CA LEU A 52 -7.70 -11.67 -10.57
C LEU A 52 -7.70 -10.19 -10.96
N ILE A 53 -8.04 -9.84 -12.20
CA ILE A 53 -8.00 -8.46 -12.72
C ILE A 53 -9.41 -7.84 -12.77
N LEU A 54 -10.38 -8.60 -13.29
CA LEU A 54 -11.70 -8.06 -13.62
C LEU A 54 -12.64 -7.96 -12.43
N ASP A 55 -12.44 -8.78 -11.39
CA ASP A 55 -13.36 -8.90 -10.25
C ASP A 55 -12.68 -8.51 -8.93
N LEU A 56 -11.99 -7.37 -8.93
CA LEU A 56 -11.13 -6.96 -7.82
C LEU A 56 -11.91 -6.50 -6.57
N HIS A 57 -13.21 -6.19 -6.67
CA HIS A 57 -14.08 -5.70 -5.58
C HIS A 57 -13.40 -4.70 -4.62
N ALA A 58 -12.43 -3.91 -5.12
CA ALA A 58 -11.42 -3.29 -4.26
C ALA A 58 -11.90 -2.04 -3.51
N TYR A 59 -13.14 -1.63 -3.80
CA TYR A 59 -13.89 -0.55 -3.17
C TYR A 59 -15.12 -1.05 -2.40
N ASP A 60 -15.39 -2.35 -2.40
CA ASP A 60 -16.52 -2.88 -1.64
C ASP A 60 -16.21 -2.81 -0.16
N VAL A 61 -17.11 -2.20 0.59
CA VAL A 61 -17.02 -1.99 2.04
C VAL A 61 -17.00 -3.34 2.80
N GLN A 62 -17.43 -4.42 2.16
CA GLN A 62 -17.51 -5.79 2.71
C GLN A 62 -16.46 -6.75 2.16
N GLY A 63 -15.67 -6.35 1.15
CA GLY A 63 -14.66 -7.23 0.59
C GLY A 63 -13.53 -7.42 1.60
N GLU A 64 -13.26 -8.66 2.00
CA GLU A 64 -12.05 -8.99 2.74
C GLU A 64 -10.85 -8.40 1.99
N ILE A 65 -10.35 -7.27 2.47
CA ILE A 65 -9.21 -6.63 1.85
C ILE A 65 -8.00 -7.51 2.22
N SER A 66 -7.76 -8.52 1.39
CA SER A 66 -6.70 -9.54 1.51
C SER A 66 -5.32 -8.93 1.79
N GLY A 67 -5.11 -7.67 1.37
CA GLY A 67 -3.93 -6.88 1.70
C GLY A 67 -3.69 -6.72 3.20
N TYR A 68 -4.72 -6.47 4.03
CA TYR A 68 -4.55 -6.25 5.47
C TYR A 68 -4.21 -7.54 6.24
N GLN A 69 -4.75 -8.69 5.84
CA GLN A 69 -4.39 -9.99 6.43
C GLN A 69 -2.91 -10.34 6.18
N LEU A 70 -2.34 -9.89 5.07
CA LEU A 70 -0.91 -10.05 4.78
C LEU A 70 -0.02 -9.11 5.61
N LEU A 71 -0.54 -7.95 6.01
CA LEU A 71 0.16 -6.99 6.88
C LEU A 71 0.22 -7.49 8.32
N GLU A 72 -0.82 -8.14 8.84
CA GLU A 72 -0.76 -8.75 10.19
C GLU A 72 0.25 -9.91 10.27
N LYS A 73 0.43 -10.68 9.19
CA LYS A 73 1.37 -11.82 9.16
C LYS A 73 2.84 -11.45 8.94
N LYS A 74 3.15 -10.27 8.41
CA LYS A 74 4.51 -9.81 8.17
C LYS A 74 4.73 -8.47 8.88
N GLY A 75 5.31 -8.54 10.08
CA GLY A 75 5.79 -7.34 10.78
C GLY A 75 6.57 -6.43 9.84
N LEU A 76 6.28 -5.14 9.90
CA LEU A 76 6.89 -4.07 9.11
C LEU A 76 8.37 -3.89 9.48
N ASN A 77 9.22 -4.82 9.07
CA ASN A 77 10.67 -4.68 9.14
C ASN A 77 11.18 -4.39 7.73
N SER A 78 11.13 -3.13 7.31
CA SER A 78 11.82 -2.66 6.11
C SER A 78 13.09 -1.92 6.52
N ASP A 79 14.24 -2.51 6.19
CA ASP A 79 15.58 -1.92 6.29
C ASP A 79 15.65 -0.63 5.44
N PRO A 80 16.09 0.52 6.01
CA PRO A 80 16.19 1.78 5.28
C PRO A 80 17.27 1.85 4.19
N SER A 81 18.03 0.78 3.94
CA SER A 81 19.28 0.83 3.14
C SER A 81 19.17 0.57 1.63
N THR A 82 17.98 0.53 1.02
CA THR A 82 17.87 0.43 -0.46
C THR A 82 17.98 1.81 -1.13
N LYS A 83 19.20 2.31 -1.30
CA LYS A 83 19.53 3.48 -2.14
C LYS A 83 19.45 3.11 -3.63
N GLY A 84 18.24 2.97 -4.16
CA GLY A 84 17.99 3.07 -5.59
C GLY A 84 17.77 4.54 -6.00
N HIS A 85 18.08 4.88 -7.24
CA HIS A 85 17.86 6.20 -7.89
C HIS A 85 16.35 6.54 -8.05
N LEU A 86 15.52 6.21 -7.06
CA LEU A 86 14.07 6.25 -7.12
C LEU A 86 13.59 7.30 -6.12
N ASP A 87 12.88 8.29 -6.64
CA ASP A 87 12.39 9.45 -5.89
C ASP A 87 11.52 9.01 -4.69
N PRO A 88 11.98 9.21 -3.43
CA PRO A 88 11.38 8.63 -2.22
C PRO A 88 10.12 9.35 -1.72
N GLY A 89 9.45 10.12 -2.57
CA GLY A 89 8.36 11.03 -2.17
C GLY A 89 7.01 10.38 -1.86
N VAL A 90 6.82 9.07 -2.10
CA VAL A 90 5.52 8.39 -1.91
C VAL A 90 5.71 7.13 -1.04
N THR A 91 4.92 7.02 0.02
CA THR A 91 5.01 5.92 0.99
C THR A 91 3.61 5.53 1.48
N THR A 92 3.48 4.30 1.99
CA THR A 92 2.27 3.82 2.65
C THR A 92 2.49 3.69 4.14
N VAL A 93 1.60 4.28 4.93
CA VAL A 93 1.56 4.12 6.39
C VAL A 93 0.37 3.24 6.74
N THR A 94 0.59 2.20 7.55
CA THR A 94 -0.48 1.35 8.08
C THR A 94 -0.30 1.18 9.57
N PHE A 95 -1.38 1.37 10.32
CA PHE A 95 -1.42 1.18 11.77
C PHE A 95 -2.77 0.57 12.18
N GLN A 96 -2.75 -0.13 13.30
CA GLN A 96 -3.93 -0.75 13.89
C GLN A 96 -4.17 -0.14 15.27
N VAL A 97 -5.41 0.25 15.54
CA VAL A 97 -5.83 0.79 16.83
C VAL A 97 -6.78 -0.22 17.47
N LYS A 98 -6.43 -0.73 18.66
CA LYS A 98 -7.30 -1.62 19.42
C LYS A 98 -8.34 -0.81 20.21
N GLY A 99 -9.55 -1.34 20.32
CA GLY A 99 -10.66 -0.72 21.07
C GLY A 99 -11.68 -0.03 20.18
N SER A 100 -12.56 0.77 20.78
CA SER A 100 -13.61 1.53 20.09
C SER A 100 -13.23 3.00 19.95
N VAL A 101 -13.48 3.58 18.78
CA VAL A 101 -13.31 5.01 18.51
C VAL A 101 -14.69 5.65 18.37
N GLN A 102 -14.87 6.84 18.96
CA GLN A 102 -16.07 7.65 18.76
C GLN A 102 -16.08 8.24 17.34
N SER A 103 -17.23 8.23 16.65
CA SER A 103 -17.33 8.71 15.26
C SER A 103 -16.85 10.15 15.12
N SER A 104 -17.27 11.04 16.02
CA SER A 104 -16.87 12.45 16.01
C SER A 104 -15.35 12.63 16.06
N LYS A 105 -14.65 11.92 16.95
CA LYS A 105 -13.18 12.00 17.06
C LYS A 105 -12.46 11.44 15.83
N LEU A 106 -13.02 10.41 15.20
CA LEU A 106 -12.49 9.87 13.95
C LEU A 106 -12.71 10.86 12.80
N GLU A 107 -13.89 11.47 12.73
CA GLU A 107 -14.20 12.51 11.76
C GLU A 107 -13.23 13.67 11.90
N ASP A 108 -13.10 14.28 13.09
CA ASP A 108 -12.16 15.38 13.38
C ASP A 108 -10.73 15.06 12.92
N PHE A 109 -10.27 13.85 13.21
CA PHE A 109 -8.96 13.37 12.76
C PHE A 109 -8.86 13.31 11.22
N LEU A 110 -9.86 12.75 10.54
CA LEU A 110 -9.90 12.69 9.08
C LEU A 110 -10.00 14.10 8.46
N GLN A 111 -10.70 15.03 9.09
CA GLN A 111 -10.78 16.42 8.64
C GLN A 111 -9.39 17.07 8.68
N GLY A 112 -8.71 16.99 9.83
CA GLY A 112 -7.36 17.52 9.99
C GLY A 112 -6.35 16.87 9.05
N LEU A 113 -6.53 15.57 8.77
CA LEU A 113 -5.66 14.82 7.87
C LEU A 113 -5.86 15.18 6.39
N LEU A 114 -7.11 15.23 5.92
CA LEU A 114 -7.44 15.35 4.49
C LEU A 114 -7.61 16.80 4.03
N TRP A 115 -8.19 17.67 4.86
CA TRP A 115 -8.46 19.07 4.51
C TRP A 115 -7.38 20.02 5.01
N ASP A 116 -6.98 19.91 6.28
CA ASP A 116 -6.04 20.85 6.89
C ASP A 116 -4.56 20.50 6.62
N LYS A 117 -4.31 19.35 5.97
CA LYS A 117 -2.96 18.84 5.65
C LYS A 117 -2.02 18.84 6.86
N SER A 118 -2.55 18.42 8.02
CA SER A 118 -1.80 18.35 9.28
C SER A 118 -0.59 17.42 9.27
N LEU A 119 -0.44 16.56 8.26
CA LEU A 119 0.76 15.74 8.08
C LEU A 119 1.84 16.48 7.33
N SER A 120 3.03 16.53 7.94
CA SER A 120 4.24 17.05 7.32
C SER A 120 5.33 15.99 7.27
N ASN A 121 6.20 16.08 6.26
CA ASN A 121 7.39 15.25 6.16
C ASN A 121 8.47 15.71 7.16
N ARG A 122 9.62 15.02 7.18
CA ARG A 122 10.75 15.37 8.05
C ARG A 122 11.32 16.77 7.83
N GLU A 123 11.05 17.39 6.69
CA GLU A 123 11.46 18.76 6.33
C GLU A 123 10.38 19.80 6.70
N GLY A 124 9.28 19.39 7.34
CA GLY A 124 8.17 20.27 7.70
C GLY A 124 7.26 20.66 6.54
N LYS A 125 7.44 20.06 5.35
CA LYS A 125 6.57 20.32 4.19
C LYS A 125 5.30 19.47 4.30
N PRO A 126 4.11 20.04 3.98
CA PRO A 126 2.86 19.31 4.03
C PRO A 126 2.87 18.13 3.05
N MET A 127 2.35 16.99 3.49
CA MET A 127 2.21 15.78 2.69
C MET A 127 0.80 15.71 2.09
N ASP A 128 0.70 15.07 0.93
CA ASP A 128 -0.57 14.84 0.25
C ASP A 128 -1.04 13.40 0.43
N VAL A 129 -2.28 13.21 0.88
CA VAL A 129 -2.86 11.87 1.05
C VAL A 129 -3.47 11.43 -0.27
N MET A 130 -2.77 10.53 -0.96
CA MET A 130 -3.20 10.07 -2.28
C MET A 130 -4.35 9.06 -2.21
N ARG A 131 -4.35 8.20 -1.18
CA ARG A 131 -5.36 7.18 -0.95
C ARG A 131 -5.42 6.83 0.53
N LEU A 132 -6.62 6.68 1.05
CA LEU A 132 -6.89 6.24 2.41
C LEU A 132 -7.93 5.12 2.37
N LYS A 133 -7.64 4.03 3.09
CA LYS A 133 -8.58 2.92 3.30
C LYS A 133 -8.61 2.61 4.79
N VAL A 134 -9.81 2.46 5.34
CA VAL A 134 -10.06 2.11 6.73
C VAL A 134 -10.96 0.89 6.74
N SER A 135 -10.63 -0.09 7.58
CA SER A 135 -11.47 -1.26 7.82
C SER A 135 -11.63 -1.46 9.32
N LYS A 136 -12.85 -1.83 9.73
CA LYS A 136 -13.15 -2.25 11.09
C LYS A 136 -12.96 -3.76 11.16
N LEU A 137 -11.91 -4.20 11.85
CA LEU A 137 -11.79 -5.61 12.22
C LEU A 137 -12.77 -5.90 13.36
N PHE A 138 -13.77 -6.72 13.08
CA PHE A 138 -14.54 -7.40 14.11
C PHE A 138 -13.74 -8.64 14.51
N LEU A 139 -13.23 -8.66 15.74
CA LEU A 139 -12.71 -9.87 16.39
C LEU A 139 -13.86 -10.63 17.05
#